data_AF-A0A327J6J0-F1
#
_entry.id   AF-A0A327J6J0-F1
#
_cell.length_a   1.000
_cell.length_b   1.000
_cell.length_c   1.000
_cell.angle_alpha   90.00
_cell.angle_beta   90.00
_cell.angle_gamma   90.00
#
_symmetry.space_group_name_H-M   'P 1'
#
loop_
_entity.id
_entity.type
_entity.pdbx_description
1 polymer ?
#
loop_
_entity_poly.entity_id
_entity_poly.type
_entity_poly.pdbx_seq_one_letter_code
_entity_poly.pdbx_strand_id
1 'polypeptide(L)'
;MKVVIKYGDLTQEFENQANITIGNSPSCDIIVSELGDDEVLKLVYAQKYNNYVLMNVSQSRDILCNNKVFSKILVTPKFVITTKSTTLPIEVTVFTAVDAKNVSTLTASVAAPHAVHHSDEDMFDNDVEKNRIAIIKEIGFKILEFKNNIKSANITNFVLNVAMVILSVVSSFAITNFLLGLKVDNTSSVLNLTTNFGFLVCVTAIVIAICLILKQGVYSLLDFNQHKKFGDSDVAQKVIIGISSVFLFIVYIMNLFYYKAIPGFAIAALFISLLFVGALAVVTIGSGYFKFQIKNYKQQLQNCEYREDFESVMKSYRKFISGYVNKMTQNKINNVKTNLVNNQMRMVLEVFGGIVTAPFLAYGVSNTLASCFPEAANWVRISGLRFSPIFLVLATFLIIFAFFSFVRAFTIGKQIKGSEIIKFDGFHDYNSHGVTVYGLDSMRSLEKEKTVVMFIACFIILIEFTMNVSYFITEIGGDIQGMFLSIVTALVPTALLIAETHMLSATMYKINNYNELLSTLD
;
A
#
# COMPACT_ATOMS: atom_id res chain seq x y z
N MET A 1 -6.63 31.57 29.87
CA MET A 1 -7.41 31.92 28.66
C MET A 1 -7.98 33.29 28.92
N LYS A 2 -7.73 34.29 28.08
CA LYS A 2 -8.30 35.62 28.24
C LYS A 2 -8.92 36.05 26.92
N VAL A 3 -10.13 36.58 26.94
CA VAL A 3 -10.81 37.11 25.77
C VAL A 3 -11.17 38.56 26.04
N VAL A 4 -10.80 39.46 25.15
CA VAL A 4 -11.13 40.88 25.22
C VAL A 4 -12.02 41.20 24.03
N ILE A 5 -13.21 41.71 24.29
CA ILE A 5 -14.18 42.08 23.25
C ILE A 5 -14.42 43.58 23.36
N LYS A 6 -14.30 44.27 22.22
CA LYS A 6 -14.49 45.71 22.09
C LYS A 6 -15.59 46.01 21.09
N TYR A 7 -16.53 46.87 21.48
CA TYR A 7 -17.61 47.37 20.65
C TYR A 7 -17.84 48.86 20.97
N GLY A 8 -17.48 49.75 20.02
CA GLY A 8 -17.48 51.19 20.27
C GLY A 8 -16.58 51.57 21.45
N ASP A 9 -17.14 52.26 22.45
CA ASP A 9 -16.46 52.62 23.69
C ASP A 9 -16.51 51.50 24.76
N LEU A 10 -17.25 50.42 24.51
CA LEU A 10 -17.40 49.31 25.44
C LEU A 10 -16.27 48.31 25.24
N THR A 11 -15.46 48.08 26.29
CA THR A 11 -14.41 47.05 26.31
C THR A 11 -14.64 46.14 27.50
N GLN A 12 -14.78 44.85 27.27
CA GLN A 12 -15.03 43.86 28.31
C GLN A 12 -14.03 42.71 28.21
N GLU A 13 -13.47 42.33 29.36
CA GLU A 13 -12.47 41.27 29.47
C GLU A 13 -13.04 40.05 30.21
N PHE A 14 -12.79 38.87 29.67
CA PHE A 14 -13.23 37.59 30.21
C PHE A 14 -12.01 36.72 30.48
N GLU A 15 -11.80 36.33 31.73
CA GLU A 15 -10.73 35.42 32.12
C GLU A 15 -11.27 34.02 32.42
N ASN A 16 -10.64 33.01 31.81
CA ASN A 16 -10.89 31.58 32.01
C ASN A 16 -12.37 31.13 31.83
N GLN A 17 -13.14 31.83 31.00
CA GLN A 17 -14.51 31.43 30.69
C GLN A 17 -14.57 30.49 29.48
N ALA A 18 -15.27 29.37 29.64
CA ALA A 18 -15.40 28.37 28.58
C ALA A 18 -16.42 28.77 27.50
N ASN A 19 -17.45 29.56 27.87
CA ASN A 19 -18.50 30.01 26.96
C ASN A 19 -18.72 31.51 27.18
N ILE A 20 -18.74 32.29 26.10
CA ILE A 20 -19.04 33.72 26.09
C ILE A 20 -20.11 33.97 25.02
N THR A 21 -21.14 34.73 25.35
CA THR A 21 -22.30 35.00 24.50
C THR A 21 -22.43 36.49 24.17
N ILE A 22 -22.69 36.80 22.91
CA ILE A 22 -22.82 38.18 22.40
C ILE A 22 -24.17 38.28 21.67
N GLY A 23 -24.99 39.28 22.03
CA GLY A 23 -26.30 39.49 21.42
C GLY A 23 -27.00 40.73 21.98
N ASN A 24 -28.25 40.98 21.58
CA ASN A 24 -29.04 42.11 22.09
C ASN A 24 -29.80 41.78 23.40
N SER A 25 -29.88 40.49 23.78
CA SER A 25 -30.62 40.08 24.96
C SER A 25 -29.86 40.40 26.26
N PRO A 26 -30.54 40.83 27.33
CA PRO A 26 -29.93 41.01 28.66
C PRO A 26 -29.41 39.71 29.30
N SER A 27 -29.67 38.56 28.68
CA SER A 27 -29.11 37.25 29.05
C SER A 27 -27.72 36.96 28.46
N CYS A 28 -27.22 37.83 27.56
CA CYS A 28 -25.90 37.68 26.94
C CYS A 28 -24.81 38.33 27.80
N ASP A 29 -23.59 37.79 27.71
CA ASP A 29 -22.43 38.29 28.44
C ASP A 29 -21.97 39.67 27.94
N ILE A 30 -22.25 39.96 26.66
CA ILE A 30 -22.10 41.29 26.05
C ILE A 30 -23.37 41.66 25.33
N ILE A 31 -23.88 42.85 25.65
CA ILE A 31 -25.08 43.42 25.05
C ILE A 31 -24.65 44.37 23.93
N VAL A 32 -25.03 44.04 22.70
CA VAL A 32 -24.84 44.90 21.52
C VAL A 32 -26.20 45.27 20.98
N SER A 33 -26.63 46.51 21.24
CA SER A 33 -27.99 46.98 20.95
C SER A 33 -28.35 47.06 19.46
N GLU A 34 -27.34 46.99 18.59
CA GLU A 34 -27.48 47.04 17.11
C GLU A 34 -27.57 45.64 16.46
N LEU A 35 -27.41 44.56 17.24
CA LEU A 35 -27.71 43.20 16.78
C LEU A 35 -29.23 42.97 16.82
N GLY A 36 -29.77 42.23 15.85
CA GLY A 36 -31.19 41.85 15.90
C GLY A 36 -31.51 41.01 17.14
N ASP A 37 -32.76 41.05 17.63
CA ASP A 37 -33.18 40.30 18.83
C ASP A 37 -32.95 38.78 18.70
N ASP A 38 -32.95 38.26 17.48
CA ASP A 38 -32.70 36.84 17.15
C ASP A 38 -31.22 36.54 16.85
N GLU A 39 -30.34 37.55 16.83
CA GLU A 39 -28.93 37.41 16.45
C GLU A 39 -28.04 37.17 17.68
N VAL A 40 -27.72 35.90 17.92
CA VAL A 40 -26.85 35.46 19.04
C VAL A 40 -25.59 34.78 18.53
N LEU A 41 -24.44 35.24 19.02
CA LEU A 41 -23.13 34.67 18.76
C LEU A 41 -22.57 34.02 20.02
N LYS A 42 -21.88 32.89 19.87
CA LYS A 42 -21.23 32.19 20.99
C LYS A 42 -19.76 31.92 20.68
N LEU A 43 -18.87 32.32 21.58
CA LEU A 43 -17.50 31.84 21.66
C LEU A 43 -17.45 30.66 22.63
N VAL A 44 -17.05 29.49 22.14
CA VAL A 44 -16.93 28.26 22.94
C VAL A 44 -15.49 27.78 22.90
N TYR A 45 -14.85 27.64 24.06
CA TYR A 45 -13.52 27.07 24.15
C TYR A 45 -13.56 25.55 23.87
N ALA A 46 -12.83 25.12 22.84
CA ALA A 46 -12.75 23.73 22.43
C ALA A 46 -11.41 23.11 22.86
N GLN A 47 -11.44 22.24 23.88
CA GLN A 47 -10.24 21.56 24.41
C GLN A 47 -9.45 20.82 23.31
N LYS A 48 -10.13 20.22 22.32
CA LYS A 48 -9.48 19.53 21.18
C LYS A 48 -8.50 20.42 20.39
N TYR A 49 -8.80 21.72 20.30
CA TYR A 49 -8.00 22.68 19.52
C TYR A 49 -7.20 23.64 20.41
N ASN A 50 -7.33 23.52 21.74
CA ASN A 50 -6.80 24.47 22.72
C ASN A 50 -7.13 25.95 22.38
N ASN A 51 -8.28 26.19 21.74
CA ASN A 51 -8.66 27.51 21.22
C ASN A 51 -10.20 27.67 21.19
N TYR A 52 -10.69 28.91 21.04
CA TYR A 52 -12.10 29.23 20.94
C TYR A 52 -12.66 28.98 19.54
N VAL A 53 -13.93 28.59 19.50
CA VAL A 53 -14.70 28.41 18.28
C VAL A 53 -15.85 29.41 18.32
N LEU A 54 -15.91 30.28 17.32
CA LEU A 54 -17.01 31.21 17.13
C LEU A 54 -18.14 30.49 16.40
N MET A 55 -19.33 30.58 16.97
CA MET A 55 -20.56 29.99 16.45
C MET A 55 -21.60 31.07 16.24
N ASN A 56 -22.13 31.12 15.01
CA ASN A 56 -23.30 31.91 14.69
C ASN A 56 -24.54 31.07 14.98
N VAL A 57 -25.19 31.31 16.14
CA VAL A 57 -26.32 30.49 16.60
C VAL A 57 -27.59 30.82 15.81
N SER A 58 -27.73 32.06 15.34
CA SER A 58 -28.88 32.50 14.54
C SER A 58 -28.82 32.01 13.09
N GLN A 59 -27.67 31.51 12.64
CA GLN A 59 -27.39 31.15 11.23
C GLN A 59 -27.65 32.30 10.24
N SER A 60 -27.67 33.55 10.73
CA SER A 60 -27.87 34.74 9.91
C SER A 60 -26.71 34.87 8.91
N ARG A 61 -27.04 35.02 7.61
CA ARG A 61 -26.04 35.26 6.55
C ARG A 61 -25.51 36.69 6.56
N ASP A 62 -26.13 37.57 7.36
CA ASP A 62 -25.77 38.98 7.44
C ASP A 62 -24.66 39.25 8.46
N ILE A 63 -24.29 38.26 9.28
CA ILE A 63 -23.14 38.32 10.19
C ILE A 63 -21.91 37.74 9.50
N LEU A 64 -20.87 38.56 9.39
CA LEU A 64 -19.61 38.25 8.75
C LEU A 64 -18.48 38.23 9.78
N CYS A 65 -17.58 37.25 9.68
CA CYS A 65 -16.32 37.23 10.41
C CYS A 65 -15.19 37.51 9.41
N ASN A 66 -14.41 38.56 9.63
CA ASN A 66 -13.40 39.05 8.68
C ASN A 66 -13.95 39.16 7.24
N ASN A 67 -15.15 39.75 7.10
CA ASN A 67 -15.90 39.92 5.85
C ASN A 67 -16.31 38.62 5.11
N LYS A 68 -16.37 37.48 5.82
CA LYS A 68 -16.86 36.20 5.27
C LYS A 68 -18.03 35.65 6.08
N VAL A 69 -19.02 35.09 5.39
CA VAL A 69 -20.15 34.39 6.02
C VAL A 69 -19.64 33.12 6.69
N PHE A 70 -20.11 32.85 7.91
CA PHE A 70 -19.71 31.68 8.69
C PHE A 70 -20.89 31.11 9.48
N SER A 71 -20.86 29.79 9.72
CA SER A 71 -21.75 29.11 10.68
C SER A 71 -20.99 28.72 11.95
N LYS A 72 -19.80 28.14 11.78
CA LYS A 72 -18.88 27.76 12.85
C LYS A 72 -17.45 27.86 12.35
N ILE A 73 -16.60 28.60 13.07
CA ILE A 73 -15.20 28.81 12.67
C ILE A 73 -14.27 28.78 13.89
N LEU A 74 -13.10 28.15 13.73
CA LEU A 74 -12.02 28.23 14.70
C LEU A 74 -11.39 29.63 14.61
N VAL A 75 -11.33 30.36 15.72
CA VAL A 75 -10.96 31.78 15.68
C VAL A 75 -9.46 32.01 15.64
N THR A 76 -9.04 33.07 14.94
CA THR A 76 -7.67 33.61 15.01
C THR A 76 -7.50 34.47 16.28
N PRO A 77 -6.26 34.78 16.72
CA PRO A 77 -6.03 35.57 17.94
C PRO A 77 -6.67 36.96 17.92
N LYS A 78 -6.82 37.56 16.73
CA LYS A 78 -7.61 38.77 16.49
C LYS A 78 -8.52 38.55 15.31
N PHE A 79 -9.79 38.91 15.45
CA PHE A 79 -10.77 38.89 14.38
C PHE A 79 -11.86 39.92 14.62
N VAL A 80 -12.56 40.26 13.54
CA VAL A 80 -13.60 41.28 13.55
C VAL A 80 -14.91 40.67 13.09
N ILE A 81 -15.98 40.97 13.81
CA ILE A 81 -17.35 40.61 13.44
C ILE A 81 -18.04 41.86 12.91
N THR A 82 -18.57 41.78 11.69
CA THR A 82 -19.32 42.84 11.03
C THR A 82 -20.71 42.33 10.68
N THR A 83 -21.73 43.10 11.04
CA THR A 83 -23.12 42.83 10.66
C THR A 83 -23.64 44.03 9.86
N LYS A 84 -24.60 43.81 8.95
CA LYS A 84 -25.22 44.91 8.19
C LYS A 84 -25.93 45.95 9.07
N SER A 85 -26.37 45.56 10.27
CA SER A 85 -27.09 46.40 11.22
C SER A 85 -26.18 47.22 12.14
N THR A 86 -24.94 46.77 12.36
CA THR A 86 -23.96 47.44 13.23
C THR A 86 -23.15 48.47 12.45
N THR A 87 -23.15 49.71 12.92
CA THR A 87 -22.35 50.81 12.38
C THR A 87 -20.87 50.69 12.71
N LEU A 88 -20.54 49.99 13.80
CA LEU A 88 -19.17 49.75 14.27
C LEU A 88 -18.84 48.25 14.31
N PRO A 89 -17.61 47.85 13.92
CA PRO A 89 -17.16 46.46 14.01
C PRO A 89 -17.01 46.01 15.48
N ILE A 90 -17.35 44.76 15.77
CA ILE A 90 -17.03 44.10 17.04
C ILE A 90 -15.63 43.49 16.91
N GLU A 91 -14.66 44.00 17.67
CA GLU A 91 -13.29 43.50 17.68
C GLU A 91 -13.10 42.49 18.82
N VAL A 92 -12.64 41.29 18.49
CA VAL A 92 -12.39 40.24 19.48
C VAL A 92 -10.92 39.84 19.46
N THR A 93 -10.28 39.93 20.63
CA THR A 93 -8.91 39.47 20.84
C THR A 93 -8.91 38.30 21.82
N VAL A 94 -8.32 37.18 21.42
CA VAL A 94 -8.25 35.94 22.20
C VAL A 94 -6.80 35.66 22.55
N PHE A 95 -6.53 35.48 23.84
CA PHE A 95 -5.24 35.09 24.41
C PHE A 95 -5.35 33.67 24.97
N THR A 96 -4.85 32.69 24.21
CA THR A 96 -4.70 31.31 24.69
C THR A 96 -3.26 31.04 25.10
N ALA A 97 -2.96 29.89 25.72
CA ALA A 97 -1.60 29.55 26.15
C ALA A 97 -0.57 29.49 25.00
N VAL A 98 -1.03 29.56 23.74
CA VAL A 98 -0.20 29.67 22.53
C VAL A 98 0.32 31.11 22.32
N ASP A 99 -0.35 32.13 22.86
CA ASP A 99 -0.09 33.56 22.55
C ASP A 99 0.65 34.35 23.64
N ALA A 100 1.08 33.71 24.74
CA ALA A 100 1.82 34.38 25.82
C ALA A 100 3.22 34.92 25.42
N LYS A 101 3.61 34.80 24.14
CA LYS A 101 4.87 35.34 23.61
C LYS A 101 4.75 36.64 22.82
N ASN A 102 3.56 37.14 22.51
CA ASN A 102 3.40 38.26 21.57
C ASN A 102 2.51 39.41 22.10
N VAL A 103 2.90 40.07 23.20
CA VAL A 103 2.39 41.42 23.51
C VAL A 103 3.46 42.28 24.19
N SER A 104 4.36 42.85 23.41
CA SER A 104 4.98 44.15 23.73
C SER A 104 5.73 44.67 22.52
N THR A 105 5.17 45.68 21.83
CA THR A 105 5.90 46.88 21.35
C THR A 105 5.02 47.62 20.34
N LEU A 106 4.38 48.70 20.78
CA LEU A 106 4.07 49.86 19.94
C LEU A 106 4.21 51.08 20.83
N THR A 107 5.41 51.66 20.89
CA THR A 107 5.63 53.11 20.99
C THR A 107 7.13 53.45 20.90
N ALA A 108 7.41 54.39 19.99
CA ALA A 108 8.52 55.34 19.98
C ALA A 108 9.97 54.90 19.64
N SER A 109 10.43 55.47 18.52
CA SER A 109 11.67 56.26 18.36
C SER A 109 12.95 55.57 17.82
N VAL A 110 13.41 56.15 16.69
CA VAL A 110 14.78 56.61 16.38
C VAL A 110 15.91 55.57 16.29
N ALA A 111 16.41 55.45 15.04
CA ALA A 111 17.76 55.11 14.57
C ALA A 111 18.79 54.51 15.56
N ALA A 112 19.18 53.24 15.34
CA ALA A 112 20.56 52.70 15.29
C ALA A 112 20.53 51.15 15.23
N PRO A 113 21.62 50.47 14.77
CA PRO A 113 21.54 49.20 14.06
C PRO A 113 21.79 47.94 14.90
N HIS A 114 21.39 46.80 14.30
CA HIS A 114 21.72 45.40 14.63
C HIS A 114 21.07 44.77 15.87
N ALA A 115 19.91 44.15 15.64
CA ALA A 115 19.45 43.00 16.41
C ALA A 115 18.91 41.92 15.45
N VAL A 116 19.40 40.69 15.64
CA VAL A 116 19.00 39.50 14.89
C VAL A 116 17.52 39.23 15.12
N HIS A 117 16.72 39.33 14.06
CA HIS A 117 15.31 38.92 14.06
C HIS A 117 15.24 37.38 14.13
N HIS A 118 14.87 36.84 15.28
CA HIS A 118 14.17 35.55 15.33
C HIS A 118 12.68 35.82 15.05
N SER A 119 12.32 35.82 13.77
CA SER A 119 10.92 35.63 13.37
C SER A 119 10.58 34.15 13.55
N ASP A 120 9.60 33.85 14.39
CA ASP A 120 8.82 32.62 14.27
C ASP A 120 7.98 32.77 12.98
N GLU A 121 8.64 32.67 11.82
CA GLU A 121 7.95 32.37 10.55
C GLU A 121 7.23 31.05 10.76
N ASP A 122 5.93 31.02 10.48
CA ASP A 122 5.16 29.78 10.46
C ASP A 122 5.85 28.86 9.46
N MET A 123 6.65 27.93 9.98
CA MET A 123 7.74 27.34 9.21
C MET A 123 7.21 26.59 7.97
N PHE A 124 5.96 26.16 8.02
CA PHE A 124 5.26 25.47 6.94
C PHE A 124 4.56 26.41 5.93
N ASP A 125 4.48 27.73 6.17
CA ASP A 125 3.99 28.72 5.19
C ASP A 125 5.16 29.29 4.35
N ASN A 126 5.87 28.39 3.67
CA ASN A 126 7.01 28.72 2.83
C ASN A 126 6.66 28.59 1.33
N ASP A 127 7.33 29.36 0.47
CA ASP A 127 7.15 29.30 -0.98
C ASP A 127 7.40 27.89 -1.54
N VAL A 128 8.29 27.12 -0.90
CA VAL A 128 8.55 25.71 -1.25
C VAL A 128 7.31 24.83 -1.01
N GLU A 129 6.58 25.04 0.09
CA GLU A 129 5.33 24.33 0.41
C GLU A 129 4.22 24.68 -0.60
N LYS A 130 4.07 25.98 -0.90
CA LYS A 130 3.09 26.48 -1.88
C LYS A 130 3.32 25.91 -3.27
N ASN A 131 4.58 25.92 -3.73
CA ASN A 131 4.97 25.34 -5.01
C ASN A 131 4.74 23.82 -5.05
N ARG A 132 5.02 23.11 -3.95
CA ARG A 132 4.72 21.68 -3.85
C ARG A 132 3.22 21.42 -3.99
N ILE A 133 2.39 22.12 -3.21
CA ILE A 133 0.93 21.94 -3.22
C ILE A 133 0.34 22.24 -4.61
N ALA A 134 0.85 23.28 -5.29
CA ALA A 134 0.41 23.63 -6.63
C ALA A 134 0.66 22.49 -7.64
N ILE A 135 1.88 21.93 -7.65
CA ILE A 135 2.23 20.81 -8.53
C ILE A 135 1.41 19.58 -8.17
N ILE A 136 1.26 19.25 -6.89
CA ILE A 136 0.46 18.09 -6.44
C ILE A 136 -1.01 18.21 -6.83
N LYS A 137 -1.61 19.40 -6.78
CA LYS A 137 -2.99 19.59 -7.25
C LYS A 137 -3.13 19.28 -8.75
N GLU A 138 -2.11 19.56 -9.54
CA GLU A 138 -2.09 19.26 -10.98
C GLU A 138 -1.90 17.76 -11.27
N ILE A 139 -0.98 17.10 -10.55
CA ILE A 139 -0.57 15.71 -10.84
C ILE A 139 -1.29 14.65 -9.99
N GLY A 140 -1.77 15.03 -8.80
CA GLY A 140 -2.26 14.10 -7.77
C GLY A 140 -3.46 13.27 -8.22
N PHE A 141 -4.40 13.89 -8.94
CA PHE A 141 -5.54 13.17 -9.51
C PHE A 141 -5.10 12.14 -10.56
N LYS A 142 -4.20 12.52 -11.47
CA LYS A 142 -3.65 11.63 -12.51
C LYS A 142 -2.87 10.46 -11.91
N ILE A 143 -2.07 10.72 -10.87
CA ILE A 143 -1.30 9.69 -10.15
C ILE A 143 -2.25 8.69 -9.48
N LEU A 144 -3.29 9.18 -8.79
CA LEU A 144 -4.27 8.32 -8.15
C LEU A 144 -5.02 7.45 -9.16
N GLU A 145 -5.43 8.04 -10.29
CA GLU A 145 -6.08 7.34 -11.39
C GLU A 145 -5.17 6.23 -11.95
N PHE A 146 -3.92 6.53 -12.28
CA PHE A 146 -2.98 5.53 -12.79
C PHE A 146 -2.67 4.43 -11.76
N LYS A 147 -2.50 4.76 -10.48
CA LYS A 147 -2.30 3.76 -9.42
C LYS A 147 -3.49 2.81 -9.30
N ASN A 148 -4.72 3.34 -9.36
CA ASN A 148 -5.94 2.53 -9.34
C ASN A 148 -6.08 1.65 -10.59
N ASN A 149 -5.79 2.19 -11.76
CA ASN A 149 -5.81 1.45 -13.03
C ASN A 149 -4.75 0.34 -13.05
N ILE A 150 -3.53 0.59 -12.56
CA ILE A 150 -2.48 -0.42 -12.40
C ILE A 150 -2.94 -1.53 -11.43
N LYS A 151 -3.52 -1.17 -10.29
CA LYS A 151 -4.02 -2.14 -9.31
C LYS A 151 -5.11 -3.03 -9.91
N SER A 152 -6.11 -2.42 -10.54
CA SER A 152 -7.20 -3.13 -11.21
C SER A 152 -6.69 -4.04 -12.32
N ALA A 153 -5.83 -3.52 -13.21
CA ALA A 153 -5.26 -4.30 -14.31
C ALA A 153 -4.36 -5.45 -13.82
N ASN A 154 -3.61 -5.25 -12.72
CA ASN A 154 -2.81 -6.32 -12.11
C ASN A 154 -3.70 -7.46 -11.57
N ILE A 155 -4.81 -7.14 -10.89
CA ILE A 155 -5.76 -8.13 -10.40
C ILE A 155 -6.35 -8.90 -11.58
N THR A 156 -6.84 -8.20 -12.61
CA THR A 156 -7.40 -8.84 -13.80
C THR A 156 -6.38 -9.72 -14.51
N ASN A 157 -5.14 -9.24 -14.68
CA ASN A 157 -4.07 -10.04 -15.28
C ASN A 157 -3.74 -11.27 -14.43
N PHE A 158 -3.74 -11.17 -13.10
CA PHE A 158 -3.55 -12.32 -12.21
C PHE A 158 -4.65 -13.37 -12.40
N VAL A 159 -5.93 -12.95 -12.36
CA VAL A 159 -7.09 -13.83 -12.58
C VAL A 159 -7.01 -14.51 -13.95
N LEU A 160 -6.68 -13.77 -15.01
CA LEU A 160 -6.53 -14.32 -16.36
C LEU A 160 -5.38 -15.33 -16.44
N ASN A 161 -4.28 -15.13 -15.71
CA ASN A 161 -3.18 -16.11 -15.67
C ASN A 161 -3.58 -17.40 -14.96
N VAL A 162 -4.30 -17.30 -13.84
CA VAL A 162 -4.83 -18.48 -13.14
C VAL A 162 -5.83 -19.21 -14.02
N ALA A 163 -6.76 -18.48 -14.66
CA ALA A 163 -7.72 -19.06 -15.60
C ALA A 163 -7.04 -19.74 -16.78
N MET A 164 -5.97 -19.16 -17.33
CA MET A 164 -5.17 -19.77 -18.40
C MET A 164 -4.61 -21.14 -17.98
N VAL A 165 -4.07 -21.26 -16.76
CA VAL A 165 -3.53 -22.53 -16.24
C VAL A 165 -4.65 -23.56 -16.08
N ILE A 166 -5.77 -23.18 -15.48
CA ILE A 166 -6.93 -24.09 -15.29
C ILE A 166 -7.47 -24.56 -16.64
N LEU A 167 -7.71 -23.65 -17.58
CA LEU A 167 -8.19 -23.97 -18.92
C LEU A 167 -7.19 -24.82 -19.71
N SER A 168 -5.89 -24.66 -19.45
CA SER A 168 -4.85 -25.49 -20.06
C SER A 168 -4.91 -26.93 -19.54
N VAL A 169 -5.14 -27.15 -18.23
CA VAL A 169 -5.36 -28.48 -17.64
C VAL A 169 -6.60 -29.14 -18.25
N VAL A 170 -7.72 -28.41 -18.29
CA VAL A 170 -8.99 -28.91 -18.86
C VAL A 170 -8.85 -29.23 -20.34
N SER A 171 -8.16 -28.38 -21.11
CA SER A 171 -7.93 -28.63 -22.55
C SER A 171 -6.97 -29.79 -22.79
N SER A 172 -6.03 -30.03 -21.89
CA SER A 172 -5.05 -31.13 -21.99
C SER A 172 -5.63 -32.48 -21.61
N PHE A 173 -6.71 -32.51 -20.84
CA PHE A 173 -7.41 -33.73 -20.46
C PHE A 173 -7.90 -34.51 -21.69
N ALA A 174 -8.63 -33.85 -22.60
CA ALA A 174 -9.14 -34.48 -23.81
C ALA A 174 -8.02 -34.91 -24.77
N ILE A 175 -6.93 -34.13 -24.89
CA ILE A 175 -5.75 -34.51 -25.67
C ILE A 175 -5.09 -35.76 -25.11
N THR A 176 -4.91 -35.82 -23.78
CA THR A 176 -4.26 -36.95 -23.10
C THR A 176 -5.01 -38.25 -23.36
N ASN A 177 -6.33 -38.23 -23.23
CA ASN A 177 -7.14 -39.42 -23.44
C ASN A 177 -7.23 -39.82 -24.91
N PHE A 178 -7.25 -38.84 -25.82
CA PHE A 178 -7.17 -39.10 -27.25
C PHE A 178 -5.86 -39.80 -27.63
N LEU A 179 -4.71 -39.28 -27.16
CA LEU A 179 -3.39 -39.84 -27.46
C LEU A 179 -3.19 -41.24 -26.87
N LEU A 180 -3.78 -41.52 -25.70
CA LEU A 180 -3.72 -42.82 -25.04
C LEU A 180 -4.80 -43.80 -25.53
N GLY A 181 -5.70 -43.38 -26.43
CA GLY A 181 -6.78 -44.21 -26.97
C GLY A 181 -7.84 -44.62 -25.93
N LEU A 182 -7.91 -43.89 -24.81
CA LEU A 182 -8.86 -44.16 -23.73
C LEU A 182 -10.24 -43.68 -24.16
N LYS A 183 -11.20 -44.62 -24.22
CA LYS A 183 -12.58 -44.32 -24.58
C LYS A 183 -13.33 -43.76 -23.37
N VAL A 184 -14.33 -42.94 -23.64
CA VAL A 184 -15.30 -42.50 -22.63
C VAL A 184 -16.18 -43.70 -22.31
N ASP A 185 -15.92 -44.39 -21.19
CA ASP A 185 -16.78 -45.48 -20.72
C ASP A 185 -18.06 -44.89 -20.12
N ASN A 186 -19.19 -45.13 -20.80
CA ASN A 186 -20.53 -44.75 -20.35
C ASN A 186 -21.07 -45.72 -19.28
N THR A 187 -20.27 -46.06 -18.27
CA THR A 187 -20.76 -46.83 -17.12
C THR A 187 -21.17 -45.88 -16.00
N SER A 188 -22.48 -45.67 -15.89
CA SER A 188 -23.21 -45.17 -14.70
C SER A 188 -22.68 -43.90 -14.01
N SER A 189 -23.31 -42.76 -14.32
CA SER A 189 -23.45 -41.54 -13.48
C SER A 189 -22.18 -40.82 -12.97
N VAL A 190 -20.99 -41.36 -13.15
CA VAL A 190 -19.73 -40.72 -12.80
C VAL A 190 -18.79 -40.88 -14.01
N LEU A 191 -18.30 -39.76 -14.52
CA LEU A 191 -17.28 -39.76 -15.56
C LEU A 191 -16.03 -40.41 -14.95
N ASN A 192 -15.74 -41.67 -15.27
CA ASN A 192 -14.49 -42.31 -14.86
C ASN A 192 -13.38 -41.75 -15.74
N LEU A 193 -12.70 -40.70 -15.24
CA LEU A 193 -11.53 -40.10 -15.90
C LEU A 193 -10.33 -41.04 -15.74
N THR A 194 -10.26 -42.13 -16.49
CA THR A 194 -9.00 -42.89 -16.62
C THR A 194 -7.96 -41.95 -17.26
N THR A 195 -7.04 -41.43 -16.45
CA THR A 195 -5.96 -40.56 -16.92
C THR A 195 -4.65 -40.96 -16.29
N ASN A 196 -3.62 -41.07 -17.12
CA ASN A 196 -2.25 -41.10 -16.60
C ASN A 196 -1.87 -39.68 -16.19
N PHE A 197 -1.85 -39.42 -14.88
CA PHE A 197 -1.51 -38.10 -14.32
C PHE A 197 -0.15 -37.58 -14.80
N GLY A 198 0.84 -38.45 -15.01
CA GLY A 198 2.15 -38.06 -15.54
C GLY A 198 2.06 -37.51 -16.97
N PHE A 199 1.32 -38.19 -17.84
CA PHE A 199 1.13 -37.74 -19.23
C PHE A 199 0.26 -36.46 -19.30
N LEU A 200 -0.75 -36.35 -18.44
CA LEU A 200 -1.58 -35.15 -18.33
C LEU A 200 -0.75 -33.92 -17.95
N VAL A 201 0.17 -34.05 -16.98
CA VAL A 201 1.06 -32.97 -16.58
C VAL A 201 1.98 -32.54 -17.74
N CYS A 202 2.55 -33.51 -18.49
CA CYS A 202 3.39 -33.21 -19.64
C CYS A 202 2.64 -32.47 -20.75
N VAL A 203 1.44 -32.92 -21.14
CA VAL A 203 0.63 -32.25 -22.17
C VAL A 203 0.19 -30.87 -21.68
N THR A 204 -0.19 -30.74 -20.41
CA THR A 204 -0.52 -29.45 -19.80
C THR A 204 0.64 -28.46 -19.88
N ALA A 205 1.87 -28.89 -19.59
CA ALA A 205 3.05 -28.04 -19.69
C ALA A 205 3.27 -27.53 -21.13
N ILE A 206 3.06 -28.37 -22.14
CA ILE A 206 3.16 -28.00 -23.56
C ILE A 206 2.10 -26.95 -23.92
N VAL A 207 0.83 -27.18 -23.53
CA VAL A 207 -0.27 -26.25 -23.80
C VAL A 207 -0.02 -24.89 -23.11
N ILE A 208 0.44 -24.90 -21.85
CA ILE A 208 0.83 -23.67 -21.13
C ILE A 208 1.96 -22.95 -21.87
N ALA A 209 2.98 -23.67 -22.36
CA ALA A 209 4.08 -23.06 -23.10
C ALA A 209 3.59 -22.35 -24.37
N ILE A 210 2.69 -22.99 -25.14
CA ILE A 210 2.05 -22.37 -26.33
C ILE A 210 1.29 -21.10 -25.93
N CYS A 211 0.51 -21.15 -24.86
CA CYS A 211 -0.22 -19.98 -24.36
C CYS A 211 0.71 -18.84 -23.90
N LEU A 212 1.82 -19.16 -23.24
CA LEU A 212 2.81 -18.16 -22.83
C LEU A 212 3.49 -17.49 -24.04
N ILE A 213 3.79 -18.26 -25.09
CA ILE A 213 4.32 -17.72 -26.34
C ILE A 213 3.29 -16.79 -27.01
N LEU A 214 2.02 -17.21 -27.11
CA LEU A 214 0.95 -16.38 -27.67
C LEU A 214 0.77 -15.08 -26.86
N LYS A 215 0.71 -15.18 -25.54
CA LYS A 215 0.61 -14.04 -24.62
C LYS A 215 1.75 -13.04 -24.84
N GLN A 216 2.99 -13.55 -24.95
CA GLN A 216 4.17 -12.72 -25.19
C GLN A 216 4.15 -12.10 -26.60
N GLY A 217 3.67 -12.84 -27.60
CA GLY A 217 3.48 -12.35 -28.97
C GLY A 217 2.48 -11.19 -29.03
N VAL A 218 1.31 -11.33 -28.41
CA VAL A 218 0.29 -10.27 -28.32
C VAL A 218 0.83 -9.04 -27.61
N TYR A 219 1.48 -9.22 -26.45
CA TYR A 219 2.13 -8.14 -25.72
C TYR A 219 3.16 -7.41 -26.59
N SER A 220 4.03 -8.15 -27.29
CA SER A 220 5.09 -7.57 -28.11
C SER A 220 4.55 -6.83 -29.33
N LEU A 221 3.45 -7.31 -29.94
CA LEU A 221 2.81 -6.64 -31.08
C LEU A 221 2.22 -5.28 -30.66
N LEU A 222 1.52 -5.24 -29.52
CA LEU A 222 0.94 -4.02 -28.99
C LEU A 222 2.02 -3.00 -28.60
N ASP A 223 3.11 -3.48 -27.97
CA ASP A 223 4.26 -2.65 -27.60
C ASP A 223 4.96 -2.05 -28.82
N PHE A 224 5.17 -2.88 -29.84
CA PHE A 224 5.76 -2.43 -31.10
C PHE A 224 4.90 -1.38 -31.80
N ASN A 225 3.57 -1.56 -31.82
CA ASN A 225 2.66 -0.61 -32.46
C ASN A 225 2.67 0.78 -31.80
N GLN A 226 2.93 0.88 -30.50
CA GLN A 226 3.05 2.17 -29.81
C GLN A 226 4.39 2.87 -30.04
N HIS A 227 5.47 2.11 -30.24
CA HIS A 227 6.83 2.66 -30.38
C HIS A 227 7.40 2.58 -31.80
N LYS A 228 6.54 2.25 -32.77
CA LYS A 228 6.94 2.05 -34.17
C LYS A 228 7.61 3.31 -34.73
N LYS A 229 8.88 3.20 -35.11
CA LYS A 229 9.56 4.21 -35.92
C LYS A 229 9.22 3.98 -37.40
N PHE A 230 9.22 5.05 -38.19
CA PHE A 230 9.03 4.94 -39.64
C PHE A 230 10.07 3.98 -40.23
N GLY A 231 9.62 2.90 -40.88
CA GLY A 231 10.48 1.89 -41.51
C GLY A 231 10.57 0.54 -40.79
N ASP A 232 10.16 0.43 -39.52
CA ASP A 232 10.22 -0.85 -38.80
C ASP A 232 9.05 -1.78 -39.17
N SER A 233 9.34 -3.08 -39.37
CA SER A 233 8.34 -4.11 -39.69
C SER A 233 7.94 -4.93 -38.46
N ASP A 234 6.66 -5.26 -38.32
CA ASP A 234 6.10 -6.09 -37.25
C ASP A 234 5.99 -7.58 -37.62
N VAL A 235 6.78 -8.01 -38.63
CA VAL A 235 6.69 -9.35 -39.22
C VAL A 235 7.00 -10.43 -38.18
N ALA A 236 8.01 -10.23 -37.34
CA ALA A 236 8.41 -11.21 -36.33
C ALA A 236 7.30 -11.45 -35.29
N GLN A 237 6.65 -10.40 -34.79
CA GLN A 237 5.59 -10.49 -33.80
C GLN A 237 4.35 -11.18 -34.38
N LYS A 238 3.99 -10.85 -35.62
CA LYS A 238 2.90 -11.51 -36.35
C LYS A 238 3.17 -13.00 -36.61
N VAL A 239 4.41 -13.37 -36.94
CA VAL A 239 4.82 -14.76 -37.12
C VAL A 239 4.71 -15.55 -35.81
N ILE A 240 5.15 -14.99 -34.68
CA ILE A 240 5.03 -15.65 -33.36
C ILE A 240 3.56 -15.91 -32.99
N ILE A 241 2.69 -14.92 -33.21
CA ILE A 241 1.25 -15.07 -32.98
C ILE A 241 0.67 -16.12 -33.93
N GLY A 242 1.05 -16.09 -35.21
CA GLY A 242 0.63 -17.06 -36.22
C GLY A 242 0.98 -18.51 -35.86
N ILE A 243 2.24 -18.77 -35.52
CA ILE A 243 2.71 -20.10 -35.09
C ILE A 243 1.93 -20.57 -33.86
N SER A 244 1.78 -19.71 -32.85
CA SER A 244 1.06 -20.07 -31.61
C SER A 244 -0.42 -20.36 -31.87
N SER A 245 -1.04 -19.64 -32.81
CA SER A 245 -2.43 -19.84 -33.22
C SER A 245 -2.61 -21.17 -33.97
N VAL A 246 -1.64 -21.55 -34.81
CA VAL A 246 -1.62 -22.87 -35.47
C VAL A 246 -1.54 -24.00 -34.44
N PHE A 247 -0.68 -23.89 -33.42
CA PHE A 247 -0.60 -24.90 -32.36
C PHE A 247 -1.89 -24.99 -31.53
N LEU A 248 -2.53 -23.87 -31.20
CA LEU A 248 -3.85 -23.90 -30.54
C LEU A 248 -4.94 -24.50 -31.44
N PHE A 249 -4.84 -24.30 -32.76
CA PHE A 249 -5.74 -24.94 -33.71
C PHE A 249 -5.55 -26.46 -33.75
N ILE A 250 -4.31 -26.95 -33.66
CA ILE A 250 -4.02 -28.39 -33.51
C ILE A 250 -4.64 -28.94 -32.21
N VAL A 251 -4.49 -28.22 -31.09
CA VAL A 251 -5.12 -28.57 -29.80
C VAL A 251 -6.64 -28.65 -29.94
N TYR A 252 -7.27 -27.71 -30.65
CA TYR A 252 -8.69 -27.74 -30.97
C TYR A 252 -9.10 -28.97 -31.79
N ILE A 253 -8.35 -29.33 -32.82
CA ILE A 253 -8.62 -30.51 -33.64
C ILE A 253 -8.53 -31.80 -32.81
N MET A 254 -7.50 -31.93 -31.96
CA MET A 254 -7.33 -33.10 -31.09
C MET A 254 -8.50 -33.24 -30.10
N ASN A 255 -8.92 -32.13 -29.48
CA ASN A 255 -10.10 -32.12 -28.62
C ASN A 255 -11.38 -32.48 -29.39
N LEU A 256 -11.53 -31.98 -30.62
CA LEU A 256 -12.67 -32.31 -31.46
C LEU A 256 -12.76 -33.80 -31.77
N PHE A 257 -11.64 -34.46 -32.11
CA PHE A 257 -11.63 -35.89 -32.38
C PHE A 257 -11.95 -36.73 -31.15
N TYR A 258 -11.49 -36.31 -29.97
CA TYR A 258 -11.84 -36.97 -28.71
C TYR A 258 -13.35 -36.94 -28.46
N TYR A 259 -13.97 -35.75 -28.49
CA TYR A 259 -15.40 -35.62 -28.20
C TYR A 259 -16.30 -36.16 -29.32
N LYS A 260 -15.83 -36.18 -30.58
CA LYS A 260 -16.55 -36.82 -31.70
C LYS A 260 -16.69 -38.33 -31.53
N ALA A 261 -15.80 -38.98 -30.77
CA ALA A 261 -15.87 -40.41 -30.52
C ALA A 261 -17.11 -40.84 -29.69
N ILE A 262 -17.83 -39.88 -29.10
CA ILE A 262 -19.08 -40.12 -28.37
C ILE A 262 -20.25 -40.27 -29.37
N PRO A 263 -20.96 -41.42 -29.40
CA PRO A 263 -22.07 -41.64 -30.33
C PRO A 263 -23.17 -40.59 -30.20
N GLY A 264 -23.64 -40.02 -31.33
CA GLY A 264 -24.72 -39.02 -31.34
C GLY A 264 -24.32 -37.60 -30.94
N PHE A 265 -23.06 -37.34 -30.59
CA PHE A 265 -22.57 -36.08 -30.01
C PHE A 265 -21.79 -35.17 -30.98
N ALA A 266 -21.81 -35.44 -32.30
CA ALA A 266 -20.92 -34.81 -33.28
C ALA A 266 -21.01 -33.26 -33.34
N ILE A 267 -22.22 -32.69 -33.29
CA ILE A 267 -22.41 -31.22 -33.28
C ILE A 267 -22.01 -30.63 -31.92
N ALA A 268 -22.36 -31.31 -30.83
CA ALA A 268 -22.00 -30.88 -29.47
C ALA A 268 -20.48 -30.91 -29.23
N ALA A 269 -19.76 -31.87 -29.81
CA ALA A 269 -18.30 -31.97 -29.76
C ALA A 269 -17.60 -30.73 -30.32
N LEU A 270 -18.17 -30.12 -31.37
CA LEU A 270 -17.66 -28.87 -31.96
C LEU A 270 -17.76 -27.73 -30.94
N PHE A 271 -18.95 -27.55 -30.34
CA PHE A 271 -19.17 -26.49 -29.35
C PHE A 271 -18.34 -26.69 -28.08
N ILE A 272 -18.20 -27.94 -27.60
CA ILE A 272 -17.40 -28.24 -26.40
C ILE A 272 -15.91 -27.96 -26.65
N SER A 273 -15.37 -28.40 -27.80
CA SER A 273 -13.97 -28.12 -28.16
C SER A 273 -13.72 -26.62 -28.33
N LEU A 274 -14.65 -25.92 -28.99
CA LEU A 274 -14.58 -24.47 -29.18
C LEU A 274 -14.69 -23.72 -27.85
N LEU A 275 -15.53 -24.19 -26.92
CA LEU A 275 -15.66 -23.58 -25.60
C LEU A 275 -14.35 -23.67 -24.82
N PHE A 276 -13.70 -24.84 -24.77
CA PHE A 276 -12.47 -24.99 -24.01
C PHE A 276 -11.27 -24.29 -24.67
N VAL A 277 -11.01 -24.57 -25.96
CA VAL A 277 -9.83 -24.03 -26.64
C VAL A 277 -10.04 -22.57 -27.06
N GLY A 278 -11.26 -22.19 -27.43
CA GLY A 278 -11.62 -20.80 -27.71
C GLY A 278 -11.57 -19.93 -26.46
N ALA A 279 -12.11 -20.39 -25.32
CA ALA A 279 -11.94 -19.66 -24.06
C ALA A 279 -10.47 -19.53 -23.67
N LEU A 280 -9.68 -20.60 -23.83
CA LEU A 280 -8.23 -20.57 -23.59
C LEU A 280 -7.53 -19.53 -24.47
N ALA A 281 -7.86 -19.45 -25.76
CA ALA A 281 -7.31 -18.45 -26.67
C ALA A 281 -7.69 -17.02 -26.26
N VAL A 282 -8.97 -16.76 -25.97
CA VAL A 282 -9.46 -15.44 -25.54
C VAL A 282 -8.80 -14.99 -24.24
N VAL A 283 -8.72 -15.87 -23.24
CA VAL A 283 -8.05 -15.58 -21.95
C VAL A 283 -6.57 -15.28 -22.15
N THR A 284 -5.91 -16.03 -23.05
CA THR A 284 -4.48 -15.82 -23.36
C THR A 284 -4.23 -14.48 -24.03
N ILE A 285 -5.03 -14.12 -25.04
CA ILE A 285 -4.96 -12.81 -25.72
C ILE A 285 -5.26 -11.68 -24.74
N GLY A 286 -6.31 -11.84 -23.93
CA GLY A 286 -6.66 -10.88 -22.86
C GLY A 286 -5.52 -10.67 -21.88
N SER A 287 -4.86 -11.74 -21.43
CA SER A 287 -3.70 -11.63 -20.54
C SER A 287 -2.53 -10.87 -21.18
N GLY A 288 -2.28 -11.07 -22.48
CA GLY A 288 -1.29 -10.31 -23.25
C GLY A 288 -1.62 -8.81 -23.31
N TYR A 289 -2.89 -8.48 -23.56
CA TYR A 289 -3.39 -7.10 -23.58
C TYR A 289 -3.27 -6.40 -22.22
N PHE A 290 -3.71 -7.03 -21.13
CA PHE A 290 -3.60 -6.44 -19.80
C PHE A 290 -2.14 -6.28 -19.36
N LYS A 291 -1.25 -7.21 -19.74
CA LYS A 291 0.20 -7.05 -19.51
C LYS A 291 0.75 -5.78 -20.18
N PHE A 292 0.31 -5.50 -21.40
CA PHE A 292 0.67 -4.28 -22.13
C PHE A 292 0.09 -3.02 -21.46
N GLN A 293 -1.19 -3.03 -21.09
CA GLN A 293 -1.81 -1.89 -20.41
C GLN A 293 -1.13 -1.55 -19.07
N ILE A 294 -0.74 -2.57 -18.29
CA ILE A 294 0.04 -2.35 -17.06
C ILE A 294 1.36 -1.62 -17.35
N LYS A 295 2.06 -1.97 -18.43
CA LYS A 295 3.30 -1.27 -18.83
C LYS A 295 3.01 0.20 -19.14
N ASN A 296 1.96 0.47 -19.92
CA ASN A 296 1.60 1.83 -20.33
C ASN A 296 1.24 2.71 -19.14
N TYR A 297 0.38 2.21 -18.25
CA TYR A 297 0.03 2.96 -17.04
C TYR A 297 1.25 3.18 -16.14
N LYS A 298 2.16 2.21 -16.03
CA LYS A 298 3.41 2.40 -15.29
C LYS A 298 4.30 3.48 -15.91
N GLN A 299 4.41 3.53 -17.23
CA GLN A 299 5.19 4.55 -17.93
C GLN A 299 4.56 5.95 -17.77
N GLN A 300 3.24 6.05 -17.90
CA GLN A 300 2.52 7.32 -17.70
C GLN A 300 2.60 7.78 -16.23
N LEU A 301 2.44 6.87 -15.27
CA LEU A 301 2.65 7.15 -13.85
C LEU A 301 4.07 7.66 -13.60
N GLN A 302 5.09 7.02 -14.19
CA GLN A 302 6.47 7.45 -14.06
C GLN A 302 6.66 8.87 -14.60
N ASN A 303 6.07 9.20 -15.75
CA ASN A 303 6.15 10.55 -16.31
C ASN A 303 5.47 11.60 -15.41
N CYS A 304 4.45 11.22 -14.63
CA CYS A 304 3.77 12.12 -13.69
C CYS A 304 4.48 12.25 -12.34
N GLU A 305 4.98 11.14 -11.76
CA GLU A 305 5.65 11.14 -10.46
C GLU A 305 7.06 11.74 -10.51
N TYR A 306 7.69 11.73 -11.68
CA TYR A 306 9.09 12.11 -11.87
C TYR A 306 9.27 13.23 -12.89
N ARG A 307 8.41 14.22 -12.82
CA ARG A 307 8.55 15.46 -13.57
C ARG A 307 9.75 16.25 -13.03
N GLU A 308 10.55 16.84 -13.91
CA GLU A 308 11.80 17.54 -13.54
C GLU A 308 11.54 18.75 -12.62
N ASP A 309 10.44 19.47 -12.83
CA ASP A 309 10.01 20.58 -11.99
C ASP A 309 9.66 20.13 -10.56
N PHE A 310 8.96 19.01 -10.41
CA PHE A 310 8.65 18.41 -9.12
C PHE A 310 9.92 17.94 -8.39
N GLU A 311 10.88 17.36 -9.11
CA GLU A 311 12.15 16.95 -8.51
C GLU A 311 12.94 18.15 -7.95
N SER A 312 12.96 19.27 -8.68
CA SER A 312 13.58 20.50 -8.22
C SER A 312 12.93 21.01 -6.92
N VAL A 313 11.59 21.04 -6.87
CA VAL A 313 10.83 21.40 -5.66
C VAL A 313 11.13 20.44 -4.52
N MET A 314 11.24 19.13 -4.79
CA MET A 314 11.60 18.13 -3.77
C MET A 314 13.01 18.27 -3.23
N LYS A 315 13.98 18.71 -4.04
CA LYS A 315 15.34 19.02 -3.55
C LYS A 315 15.32 20.22 -2.60
N SER A 316 14.59 21.27 -2.95
CA SER A 316 14.38 22.43 -2.05
C SER A 316 13.63 22.02 -0.78
N TYR A 317 12.65 21.12 -0.91
CA TYR A 317 11.88 20.60 0.22
C TYR A 317 12.73 19.77 1.19
N ARG A 318 13.67 18.97 0.70
CA ARG A 318 14.63 18.27 1.56
C ARG A 318 15.48 19.23 2.38
N LYS A 319 15.99 20.30 1.75
CA LYS A 319 16.76 21.34 2.47
C LYS A 319 15.92 22.01 3.55
N PHE A 320 14.65 22.27 3.26
CA PHE A 320 13.70 22.79 4.24
C PHE A 320 13.53 21.85 5.44
N ILE A 321 13.33 20.54 5.20
CA ILE A 321 13.23 19.55 6.27
C ILE A 321 14.53 19.47 7.09
N SER A 322 15.70 19.47 6.45
CA SER A 322 16.99 19.49 7.16
C SER A 322 17.14 20.74 8.04
N GLY A 323 16.75 21.91 7.52
CA GLY A 323 16.74 23.16 8.29
C GLY A 323 15.79 23.12 9.49
N TYR A 324 14.66 22.41 9.39
CA TYR A 324 13.78 22.18 10.54
C TYR A 324 14.40 21.25 11.58
N VAL A 325 14.99 20.15 11.14
CA VAL A 325 15.61 19.15 12.01
C VAL A 325 16.73 19.79 12.84
N ASN A 326 17.56 20.62 12.20
CA ASN A 326 18.64 21.35 12.88
C ASN A 326 18.13 22.41 13.88
N LYS A 327 16.87 22.86 13.76
CA LYS A 327 16.23 23.76 14.73
C LYS A 327 15.51 23.01 15.86
N MET A 328 15.58 21.69 15.93
CA MET A 328 14.93 20.93 17.01
C MET A 328 15.57 21.21 18.37
N THR A 329 14.73 21.39 19.39
CA THR A 329 15.18 21.57 20.77
C THR A 329 15.86 20.31 21.31
N GLN A 330 16.87 20.47 22.17
CA GLN A 330 17.59 19.35 22.81
C GLN A 330 16.67 18.34 23.51
N ASN A 331 15.57 18.79 24.11
CA ASN A 331 14.57 17.90 24.73
C ASN A 331 13.91 16.96 23.71
N LYS A 332 13.62 17.44 22.49
CA LYS A 332 13.05 16.62 21.41
C LYS A 332 14.10 15.61 20.92
N ILE A 333 15.35 16.03 20.76
CA ILE A 333 16.45 15.16 20.35
C ILE A 333 16.67 14.04 21.39
N ASN A 334 16.67 14.38 22.67
CA ASN A 334 16.81 13.38 23.74
C ASN A 334 15.62 12.40 23.75
N ASN A 335 14.40 12.88 23.52
CA ASN A 335 13.24 11.99 23.38
C ASN A 335 13.39 11.04 22.17
N VAL A 336 13.88 11.51 21.03
CA VAL A 336 14.19 10.67 19.87
C VAL A 336 15.22 9.60 20.21
N LYS A 337 16.31 9.96 20.90
CA LYS A 337 17.34 9.00 21.32
C LYS A 337 16.78 7.94 22.26
N THR A 338 15.96 8.33 23.24
CA THR A 338 15.30 7.38 24.15
C THR A 338 14.35 6.45 23.41
N ASN A 339 13.53 6.98 22.48
CA ASN A 339 12.64 6.17 21.66
C ASN A 339 13.39 5.24 20.71
N LEU A 340 14.54 5.66 20.16
CA LEU A 340 15.41 4.81 19.36
C LEU A 340 15.88 3.59 20.17
N VAL A 341 16.40 3.80 21.37
CA VAL A 341 16.85 2.70 22.26
C VAL A 341 15.71 1.75 22.60
N ASN A 342 14.52 2.27 22.92
CA ASN A 342 13.35 1.45 23.20
C ASN A 342 12.94 0.59 22.00
N ASN A 343 12.95 1.16 20.80
CA ASN A 343 12.65 0.41 19.58
C ASN A 343 13.76 -0.61 19.24
N GLN A 344 15.03 -0.30 19.51
CA GLN A 344 16.13 -1.28 19.34
C GLN A 344 15.98 -2.47 20.28
N MET A 345 15.61 -2.25 21.54
CA MET A 345 15.30 -3.34 22.48
C MET A 345 14.12 -4.19 21.98
N ARG A 346 13.06 -3.54 21.50
CA ARG A 346 11.92 -4.22 20.89
C ARG A 346 12.31 -5.04 19.66
N MET A 347 13.17 -4.51 18.79
CA MET A 347 13.69 -5.23 17.63
C MET A 347 14.44 -6.50 18.05
N VAL A 348 15.28 -6.44 19.09
CA VAL A 348 16.01 -7.61 19.58
C VAL A 348 15.04 -8.69 20.07
N LEU A 349 13.99 -8.30 20.81
CA LEU A 349 12.95 -9.24 21.27
C LEU A 349 12.17 -9.86 20.11
N GLU A 350 11.80 -9.06 19.10
CA GLU A 350 11.08 -9.52 17.91
C GLU A 350 11.93 -10.46 17.05
N VAL A 351 13.23 -10.19 16.88
CA VAL A 351 14.17 -11.09 16.20
C VAL A 351 14.35 -12.38 16.99
N PHE A 352 14.50 -12.29 18.31
CA PHE A 352 14.63 -13.49 19.15
C PHE A 352 13.38 -14.36 19.09
N GLY A 353 12.18 -13.74 19.11
CA GLY A 353 10.91 -14.43 18.88
C GLY A 353 10.90 -15.21 17.58
N GLY A 354 11.24 -14.56 16.45
CA GLY A 354 11.28 -15.21 15.13
C GLY A 354 12.30 -16.35 15.01
N ILE A 355 13.44 -16.26 15.71
CA ILE A 355 14.44 -17.34 15.74
C ILE A 355 13.94 -18.53 16.57
N VAL A 356 13.26 -18.29 17.68
CA VAL A 356 12.72 -19.34 18.55
C VAL A 356 11.51 -20.04 17.90
N THR A 357 10.72 -19.33 17.10
CA THR A 357 9.58 -19.93 16.38
C THR A 357 10.01 -20.72 15.15
N ALA A 358 11.12 -20.38 14.50
CA ALA A 358 11.60 -21.02 13.26
C ALA A 358 11.73 -22.57 13.31
N PRO A 359 12.25 -23.21 14.37
CA PRO A 359 12.29 -24.67 14.47
C PRO A 359 10.90 -25.33 14.45
N PHE A 360 9.89 -24.68 15.03
CA PHE A 360 8.53 -25.21 15.06
C PHE A 360 7.88 -25.13 13.68
N LEU A 361 8.15 -24.05 12.94
CA LEU A 361 7.76 -23.86 11.54
C LEU A 361 8.38 -24.93 10.63
N ALA A 362 9.67 -25.21 10.86
CA ALA A 362 10.46 -26.15 10.08
C ALA A 362 10.16 -27.64 10.36
N TYR A 363 9.32 -27.96 11.36
CA TYR A 363 9.11 -29.34 11.81
C TYR A 363 8.46 -30.24 10.74
N GLY A 364 7.39 -29.79 10.09
CA GLY A 364 6.71 -30.57 9.05
C GLY A 364 7.62 -30.77 7.83
N VAL A 365 8.32 -29.71 7.41
CA VAL A 365 9.35 -29.76 6.36
C VAL A 365 10.43 -30.79 6.68
N SER A 366 10.97 -30.77 7.90
CA SER A 366 12.00 -31.71 8.34
C SER A 366 11.55 -33.16 8.24
N ASN A 367 10.32 -33.46 8.66
CA ASN A 367 9.80 -34.83 8.65
C ASN A 367 9.46 -35.31 7.23
N THR A 368 8.98 -34.42 6.36
CA THR A 368 8.78 -34.72 4.94
C THR A 368 10.11 -35.03 4.25
N LEU A 369 11.14 -34.20 4.46
CA LEU A 369 12.47 -34.43 3.90
C LEU A 369 13.12 -35.72 4.43
N ALA A 370 13.00 -35.96 5.73
CA ALA A 370 13.51 -37.16 6.37
C ALA A 370 12.84 -38.45 5.85
N SER A 371 11.58 -38.37 5.43
CA SER A 371 10.87 -39.48 4.80
C SER A 371 11.31 -39.73 3.36
N CYS A 372 11.69 -38.67 2.62
CA CYS A 372 12.25 -38.79 1.27
C CYS A 372 13.70 -39.33 1.28
N PHE A 373 14.48 -39.00 2.31
CA PHE A 373 15.87 -39.42 2.47
C PHE A 373 16.11 -40.13 3.81
N PRO A 374 15.54 -41.34 4.00
CA PRO A 374 15.58 -42.04 5.29
C PRO A 374 17.01 -42.40 5.73
N GLU A 375 17.91 -42.63 4.78
CA GLU A 375 19.33 -42.94 5.05
C GLU A 375 20.10 -41.76 5.65
N ALA A 376 19.71 -40.53 5.32
CA ALA A 376 20.33 -39.29 5.82
C ALA A 376 19.60 -38.70 7.04
N ALA A 377 18.40 -39.20 7.35
CA ALA A 377 17.50 -38.62 8.34
C ALA A 377 18.00 -38.77 9.78
N ASN A 378 18.70 -39.86 10.10
CA ASN A 378 19.14 -40.21 11.46
C ASN A 378 18.08 -39.90 12.54
N TRP A 379 16.96 -40.63 12.49
CA TRP A 379 15.77 -40.36 13.29
C TRP A 379 16.02 -40.40 14.79
N VAL A 380 15.62 -39.34 15.48
CA VAL A 380 15.58 -39.28 16.94
C VAL A 380 14.11 -39.26 17.38
N ARG A 381 13.78 -40.03 18.42
CA ARG A 381 12.44 -40.06 19.01
C ARG A 381 12.50 -39.55 20.45
N ILE A 382 11.74 -38.50 20.75
CA ILE A 382 11.59 -37.98 22.11
C ILE A 382 10.09 -37.85 22.36
N SER A 383 9.60 -38.49 23.42
CA SER A 383 8.20 -38.38 23.88
C SER A 383 7.15 -38.62 22.78
N GLY A 384 7.38 -39.58 21.89
CA GLY A 384 6.44 -39.96 20.83
C GLY A 384 6.57 -39.15 19.52
N LEU A 385 7.18 -37.97 19.54
CA LEU A 385 7.52 -37.24 18.32
C LEU A 385 8.79 -37.82 17.67
N ARG A 386 8.77 -37.98 16.35
CA ARG A 386 9.94 -38.32 15.54
C ARG A 386 10.44 -37.04 14.87
N PHE A 387 11.73 -36.77 14.95
CA PHE A 387 12.35 -35.68 14.20
C PHE A 387 13.73 -36.09 13.68
N SER A 388 14.14 -35.46 12.59
CA SER A 388 15.49 -35.58 12.05
C SER A 388 16.29 -34.34 12.45
N PRO A 389 17.31 -34.45 13.31
CA PRO A 389 18.11 -33.29 13.71
C PRO A 389 18.77 -32.58 12.53
N ILE A 390 19.25 -33.35 11.55
CA ILE A 390 19.97 -32.82 10.37
C ILE A 390 19.02 -31.98 9.50
N PHE A 391 17.86 -32.54 9.14
CA PHE A 391 16.88 -31.83 8.31
C PHE A 391 16.18 -30.72 9.07
N LEU A 392 15.98 -30.84 10.39
CA LEU A 392 15.40 -29.79 11.21
C LEU A 392 16.28 -28.56 11.24
N VAL A 393 17.59 -28.72 11.46
CA VAL A 393 18.55 -27.60 11.45
C VAL A 393 18.59 -26.93 10.08
N LEU A 394 18.67 -27.71 9.00
CA LEU A 394 18.69 -27.17 7.64
C LEU A 394 17.41 -26.38 7.32
N ALA A 395 16.25 -26.97 7.60
CA ALA A 395 14.96 -26.33 7.36
C ALA A 395 14.80 -25.06 8.24
N THR A 396 15.26 -25.09 9.49
CA THR A 396 15.24 -23.92 10.39
C THR A 396 16.06 -22.77 9.80
N PHE A 397 17.27 -23.02 9.28
CA PHE A 397 18.08 -21.95 8.67
C PHE A 397 17.41 -21.35 7.42
N LEU A 398 16.73 -22.16 6.62
CA LEU A 398 15.96 -21.67 5.48
C LEU A 398 14.79 -20.77 5.92
N ILE A 399 14.08 -21.15 6.99
CA ILE A 399 13.00 -20.33 7.56
C ILE A 399 13.55 -19.02 8.14
N ILE A 400 14.65 -19.05 8.87
CA ILE A 400 15.31 -17.83 9.39
C ILE A 400 15.72 -16.91 8.23
N PHE A 401 16.25 -17.47 7.14
CA PHE A 401 16.61 -16.70 5.95
C PHE A 401 15.38 -16.07 5.27
N ALA A 402 14.26 -16.82 5.16
CA ALA A 402 13.00 -16.30 4.65
C ALA A 402 12.43 -15.20 5.56
N PHE A 403 12.52 -15.37 6.87
CA PHE A 403 12.10 -14.40 7.88
C PHE A 403 12.81 -13.04 7.68
N PHE A 404 14.14 -13.03 7.64
CA PHE A 404 14.88 -11.78 7.41
C PHE A 404 14.63 -11.18 6.02
N SER A 405 14.40 -12.03 5.02
CA SER A 405 14.03 -11.57 3.67
C SER A 405 12.68 -10.85 3.67
N PHE A 406 11.64 -11.40 4.31
CA PHE A 406 10.36 -10.69 4.47
C PHE A 406 10.49 -9.39 5.25
N VAL A 407 11.23 -9.40 6.36
CA VAL A 407 11.47 -8.20 7.18
C VAL A 407 12.07 -7.10 6.32
N ARG A 408 13.11 -7.40 5.52
CA ARG A 408 13.74 -6.43 4.62
C ARG A 408 12.75 -5.95 3.56
N ALA A 409 12.04 -6.85 2.89
CA ALA A 409 11.08 -6.47 1.85
C ALA A 409 9.94 -5.59 2.39
N PHE A 410 9.38 -5.91 3.55
CA PHE A 410 8.34 -5.10 4.20
C PHE A 410 8.88 -3.76 4.71
N THR A 411 10.12 -3.72 5.23
CA THR A 411 10.77 -2.48 5.68
C THR A 411 10.97 -1.52 4.51
N ILE A 412 11.51 -2.00 3.38
CA ILE A 412 11.66 -1.22 2.15
C ILE A 412 10.28 -0.75 1.65
N GLY A 413 9.27 -1.62 1.69
CA GLY A 413 7.90 -1.24 1.34
C GLY A 413 7.35 -0.09 2.20
N LYS A 414 7.67 -0.07 3.51
CA LYS A 414 7.29 1.02 4.43
C LYS A 414 8.09 2.29 4.17
N GLN A 415 9.38 2.19 3.86
CA GLN A 415 10.24 3.32 3.48
C GLN A 415 9.73 4.03 2.21
N ILE A 416 9.38 3.27 1.18
CA ILE A 416 8.81 3.80 -0.07
C ILE A 416 7.51 4.54 0.23
N LYS A 417 6.59 3.93 0.99
CA LYS A 417 5.32 4.56 1.39
C LYS A 417 5.54 5.83 2.21
N GLY A 418 6.45 5.80 3.18
CA GLY A 418 6.79 6.97 4.00
C GLY A 418 7.27 8.14 3.14
N SER A 419 8.19 7.88 2.21
CA SER A 419 8.66 8.91 1.29
C SER A 419 7.58 9.40 0.33
N GLU A 420 6.65 8.55 -0.12
CA GLU A 420 5.51 8.99 -0.94
C GLU A 420 4.58 9.91 -0.14
N ILE A 421 4.30 9.59 1.13
CA ILE A 421 3.47 10.45 1.99
C ILE A 421 4.11 11.83 2.17
N ILE A 422 5.41 11.92 2.43
CA ILE A 422 6.10 13.22 2.53
C ILE A 422 5.99 14.00 1.21
N LYS A 423 6.08 13.31 0.06
CA LYS A 423 5.98 13.95 -1.26
C LYS A 423 4.57 14.47 -1.55
N PHE A 424 3.52 13.75 -1.17
CA PHE A 424 2.14 14.08 -1.57
C PHE A 424 1.34 14.81 -0.49
N ASP A 425 1.49 14.44 0.77
CA ASP A 425 0.76 15.05 1.88
C ASP A 425 1.59 16.15 2.58
N GLY A 426 2.92 16.11 2.45
CA GLY A 426 3.83 17.04 3.09
C GLY A 426 4.36 16.55 4.42
N PHE A 427 5.49 17.11 4.84
CA PHE A 427 6.14 16.83 6.10
C PHE A 427 5.42 17.56 7.25
N HIS A 428 4.88 16.80 8.20
CA HIS A 428 4.16 17.35 9.37
C HIS A 428 4.74 16.86 10.70
N ASP A 429 5.15 15.59 10.76
CA ASP A 429 5.76 14.98 11.94
C ASP A 429 6.88 14.01 11.52
N TYR A 430 8.03 14.13 12.17
CA TYR A 430 9.18 13.27 11.95
C TYR A 430 8.99 11.86 12.52
N ASN A 431 8.12 11.70 13.53
CA ASN A 431 7.87 10.39 14.15
C ASN A 431 7.03 9.46 13.25
N SER A 432 6.13 10.02 12.44
CA SER A 432 5.21 9.24 11.62
C SER A 432 5.76 8.96 10.21
N HIS A 433 6.38 9.96 9.58
CA HIS A 433 6.75 9.90 8.17
C HIS A 433 8.25 9.69 7.92
N GLY A 434 9.07 9.93 8.96
CA GLY A 434 10.51 10.01 8.80
C GLY A 434 10.92 11.32 8.15
N VAL A 435 12.19 11.39 7.75
CA VAL A 435 12.83 12.64 7.29
C VAL A 435 13.32 12.53 5.84
N THR A 436 13.45 11.30 5.36
CA THR A 436 14.05 11.01 4.06
C THR A 436 13.01 11.03 2.95
N VAL A 437 13.26 11.88 1.97
CA VAL A 437 12.56 11.86 0.69
C VAL A 437 13.45 11.12 -0.30
N TYR A 438 13.04 9.95 -0.78
CA TYR A 438 13.84 9.19 -1.77
C TYR A 438 13.71 9.81 -3.17
N GLY A 439 14.81 9.85 -3.92
CA GLY A 439 14.82 10.24 -5.34
C GLY A 439 14.32 9.12 -6.25
N LEU A 440 14.17 9.40 -7.55
CA LEU A 440 13.70 8.43 -8.55
C LEU A 440 14.58 7.18 -8.59
N ASP A 441 15.88 7.36 -8.75
CA ASP A 441 16.82 6.25 -8.88
C ASP A 441 16.88 5.41 -7.60
N SER A 442 16.83 6.07 -6.44
CA SER A 442 16.75 5.40 -5.13
C SER A 442 15.46 4.59 -4.99
N MET A 443 14.31 5.15 -5.34
CA MET A 443 13.02 4.44 -5.28
C MET A 443 13.01 3.24 -6.24
N ARG A 444 13.57 3.40 -7.45
CA ARG A 444 13.63 2.32 -8.44
C ARG A 444 14.56 1.19 -7.99
N SER A 445 15.69 1.52 -7.39
CA SER A 445 16.62 0.53 -6.83
C SER A 445 15.96 -0.23 -5.67
N LEU A 446 15.36 0.50 -4.73
CA LEU A 446 14.64 -0.07 -3.58
C LEU A 446 13.47 -0.96 -4.02
N GLU A 447 12.69 -0.56 -5.03
CA GLU A 447 11.56 -1.37 -5.52
C GLU A 447 12.04 -2.67 -6.19
N LYS A 448 13.15 -2.62 -6.94
CA LYS A 448 13.78 -3.83 -7.51
C LYS A 448 14.25 -4.77 -6.41
N GLU A 449 14.96 -4.24 -5.42
CA GLU A 449 15.46 -5.00 -4.29
C GLU A 449 14.31 -5.64 -3.50
N LYS A 450 13.28 -4.86 -3.16
CA LYS A 450 12.05 -5.35 -2.54
C LYS A 450 11.46 -6.52 -3.32
N THR A 451 11.35 -6.39 -4.64
CA THR A 451 10.76 -7.42 -5.50
C THR A 451 11.59 -8.70 -5.49
N VAL A 452 12.92 -8.61 -5.59
CA VAL A 452 13.82 -9.76 -5.57
C VAL A 452 13.78 -10.48 -4.24
N VAL A 453 13.92 -9.74 -3.13
CA VAL A 453 13.92 -10.32 -1.79
C VAL A 453 12.56 -10.92 -1.44
N MET A 454 11.45 -10.25 -1.81
CA MET A 454 10.09 -10.78 -1.64
C MET A 454 9.89 -12.07 -2.44
N PHE A 455 10.38 -12.12 -3.68
CA PHE A 455 10.25 -13.32 -4.52
C PHE A 455 10.98 -14.52 -3.91
N ILE A 456 12.20 -14.32 -3.43
CA ILE A 456 12.98 -15.37 -2.75
C ILE A 456 12.24 -15.85 -1.49
N ALA A 457 11.76 -14.93 -0.65
CA ALA A 457 11.04 -15.25 0.58
C ALA A 457 9.75 -16.05 0.28
N CYS A 458 8.93 -15.57 -0.67
CA CYS A 458 7.71 -16.27 -1.08
C CYS A 458 7.99 -17.67 -1.66
N PHE A 459 9.11 -17.86 -2.38
CA PHE A 459 9.47 -19.15 -2.94
C PHE A 459 9.84 -20.17 -1.85
N ILE A 460 10.61 -19.73 -0.84
CA ILE A 460 10.95 -20.59 0.31
C ILE A 460 9.68 -20.98 1.08
N ILE A 461 8.80 -20.03 1.36
CA ILE A 461 7.53 -20.30 2.04
C ILE A 461 6.61 -21.20 1.21
N LEU A 462 6.60 -21.08 -0.12
CA LEU A 462 5.81 -21.96 -0.96
C LEU A 462 6.29 -23.42 -0.87
N ILE A 463 7.62 -23.63 -0.86
CA ILE A 463 8.20 -24.96 -0.64
C ILE A 463 7.85 -25.46 0.76
N GLU A 464 8.04 -24.63 1.79
CA GLU A 464 7.70 -24.97 3.17
C GLU A 464 6.23 -25.37 3.31
N PHE A 465 5.33 -24.55 2.77
CA PHE A 465 3.89 -24.76 2.82
C PHE A 465 3.51 -26.08 2.14
N THR A 466 4.03 -26.36 0.95
CA THR A 466 3.73 -27.63 0.26
C THR A 466 4.26 -28.85 1.02
N MET A 467 5.46 -28.76 1.60
CA MET A 467 6.02 -29.84 2.43
C MET A 467 5.28 -30.03 3.76
N ASN A 468 4.80 -28.95 4.38
CA ASN A 468 3.97 -29.00 5.58
C ASN A 468 2.58 -29.60 5.27
N VAL A 469 1.94 -29.22 4.16
CA VAL A 469 0.70 -29.85 3.70
C VAL A 469 0.90 -31.35 3.49
N SER A 470 2.01 -31.74 2.84
CA SER A 470 2.33 -33.17 2.63
C SER A 470 2.48 -33.93 3.95
N TYR A 471 3.17 -33.34 4.94
CA TYR A 471 3.32 -33.93 6.28
C TYR A 471 1.96 -34.12 6.96
N PHE A 472 1.11 -33.10 6.96
CA PHE A 472 -0.20 -33.20 7.62
C PHE A 472 -1.14 -34.18 6.93
N ILE A 473 -1.07 -34.32 5.59
CA ILE A 473 -1.84 -35.34 4.88
C ILE A 473 -1.44 -36.74 5.36
N THR A 474 -0.14 -36.99 5.60
CA THR A 474 0.32 -38.29 6.10
C THR A 474 -0.08 -38.57 7.55
N GLU A 475 -0.25 -37.54 8.39
CA GLU A 475 -0.60 -37.69 9.81
C GLU A 475 -2.12 -37.69 10.07
N ILE A 476 -2.88 -36.86 9.34
CA ILE A 476 -4.33 -36.67 9.54
C ILE A 476 -5.14 -37.66 8.69
N GLY A 477 -4.68 -37.95 7.46
CA GLY A 477 -5.39 -38.79 6.50
C GLY A 477 -5.56 -38.11 5.14
N GLY A 478 -5.65 -38.93 4.08
CA GLY A 478 -5.79 -38.51 2.68
C GLY A 478 -7.24 -38.40 2.18
N ASP A 479 -8.23 -38.48 3.07
CA ASP A 479 -9.61 -38.20 2.74
C ASP A 479 -9.82 -36.69 2.50
N ILE A 480 -10.88 -36.30 1.79
CA ILE A 480 -11.10 -34.88 1.41
C ILE A 480 -11.15 -33.97 2.64
N GLN A 481 -11.72 -34.45 3.75
CA GLN A 481 -11.79 -33.72 5.01
C GLN A 481 -10.40 -33.63 5.67
N GLY A 482 -9.62 -34.71 5.69
CA GLY A 482 -8.23 -34.73 6.15
C GLY A 482 -7.30 -33.84 5.32
N MET A 483 -7.44 -33.82 4.00
CA MET A 483 -6.69 -32.94 3.09
C MET A 483 -7.02 -31.46 3.33
N PHE A 484 -8.31 -31.12 3.50
CA PHE A 484 -8.71 -29.75 3.82
C PHE A 484 -8.14 -29.32 5.19
N LEU A 485 -8.26 -30.17 6.21
CA LEU A 485 -7.72 -29.88 7.54
C LEU A 485 -6.20 -29.70 7.48
N SER A 486 -5.49 -30.53 6.71
CA SER A 486 -4.04 -30.44 6.50
C SER A 486 -3.60 -29.10 5.89
N ILE A 487 -4.37 -28.56 4.94
CA ILE A 487 -4.14 -27.23 4.36
C ILE A 487 -4.31 -26.13 5.42
N VAL A 488 -5.37 -26.20 6.22
CA VAL A 488 -5.63 -25.24 7.30
C VAL A 488 -4.52 -25.30 8.35
N THR A 489 -4.11 -26.50 8.77
CA THR A 489 -3.04 -26.71 9.75
C THR A 489 -1.69 -26.20 9.23
N ALA A 490 -1.39 -26.37 7.93
CA ALA A 490 -0.18 -25.81 7.32
C ALA A 490 -0.22 -24.28 7.19
N LEU A 491 -1.40 -23.66 7.10
CA LEU A 491 -1.55 -22.20 6.95
C LEU A 491 -1.20 -21.45 8.24
N VAL A 492 -1.56 -22.00 9.41
CA VAL A 492 -1.35 -21.37 10.73
C VAL A 492 0.12 -20.97 10.96
N PRO A 493 1.12 -21.86 10.83
CA PRO A 493 2.52 -21.51 11.03
C PRO A 493 2.98 -20.47 10.00
N THR A 494 2.63 -20.63 8.72
CA THR A 494 2.98 -19.64 7.69
C THR A 494 2.39 -18.25 7.98
N ALA A 495 1.16 -18.17 8.46
CA ALA A 495 0.52 -16.91 8.84
C ALA A 495 1.21 -16.25 10.05
N LEU A 496 1.65 -17.04 11.04
CA LEU A 496 2.39 -16.56 12.20
C LEU A 496 3.74 -15.94 11.78
N LEU A 497 4.49 -16.59 10.89
CA LEU A 497 5.74 -16.05 10.33
C LEU A 497 5.50 -14.70 9.61
N ILE A 498 4.44 -14.60 8.81
CA ILE A 498 4.09 -13.35 8.11
C ILE A 498 3.72 -12.25 9.11
N ALA A 499 3.00 -12.58 10.19
CA ALA A 499 2.64 -11.63 11.23
C ALA A 499 3.87 -11.10 11.99
N GLU A 500 4.77 -11.99 12.40
CA GLU A 500 6.01 -11.64 13.11
C GLU A 500 6.93 -10.75 12.25
N THR A 501 7.13 -11.12 10.99
CA THR A 501 7.93 -10.32 10.04
C THR A 501 7.29 -8.96 9.74
N HIS A 502 5.96 -8.87 9.69
CA HIS A 502 5.25 -7.59 9.53
C HIS A 502 5.40 -6.68 10.76
N MET A 503 5.38 -7.24 11.98
CA MET A 503 5.62 -6.49 13.21
C MET A 503 7.07 -5.98 13.26
N LEU A 504 8.04 -6.86 13.05
CA LEU A 504 9.46 -6.51 13.07
C LEU A 504 9.83 -5.45 12.02
N SER A 505 9.27 -5.54 10.81
CA SER A 505 9.49 -4.51 9.80
C SER A 505 8.91 -3.13 10.20
N ALA A 506 7.89 -3.07 11.06
CA ALA A 506 7.38 -1.78 11.57
C ALA A 506 8.37 -1.15 12.55
N THR A 507 8.93 -1.97 13.44
CA THR A 507 9.96 -1.56 14.39
C THR A 507 11.24 -1.13 13.66
N MET A 508 11.68 -1.90 12.66
CA MET A 508 12.86 -1.58 11.86
C MET A 508 12.70 -0.31 11.03
N TYR A 509 11.51 -0.07 10.47
CA TYR A 509 11.19 1.19 9.80
C TYR A 509 11.30 2.41 10.74
N LYS A 510 10.78 2.31 11.97
CA LYS A 510 10.91 3.38 12.98
C LYS A 510 12.35 3.65 13.36
N ILE A 511 13.14 2.59 13.60
CA ILE A 511 14.57 2.71 13.90
C ILE A 511 15.29 3.43 12.75
N ASN A 512 15.00 3.06 11.51
CA ASN A 512 15.58 3.71 10.34
C ASN A 512 15.25 5.21 10.32
N ASN A 513 13.99 5.58 10.51
CA ASN A 513 13.56 6.99 10.55
C ASN A 513 14.29 7.79 11.64
N TYR A 514 14.43 7.22 12.84
CA TYR A 514 15.14 7.88 13.94
C TYR A 514 16.64 8.01 13.67
N ASN A 515 17.28 6.98 13.10
CA ASN A 515 18.68 7.05 12.71
C ASN A 515 18.91 8.10 11.61
N GLU A 516 18.05 8.15 10.60
CA GLU A 516 18.12 9.15 9.53
C GLU A 516 17.94 10.57 10.09
N LEU A 517 16.99 10.77 11.01
CA LEU A 517 16.81 12.05 11.70
C LEU A 517 18.08 12.46 12.46
N LEU A 518 18.65 11.55 13.25
CA LEU A 518 19.85 11.82 14.02
C LEU A 518 21.07 12.07 13.13
N SER A 519 21.15 11.42 11.97
CA SER A 519 22.22 11.65 10.99
C SER A 519 22.10 12.97 10.24
N THR A 520 20.91 13.58 10.27
CA THR A 520 20.64 14.89 9.62
C THR A 520 20.90 16.05 10.58
N LEU A 521 21.08 15.78 11.89
CA LEU A 521 21.47 16.79 12.86
C LEU A 521 22.95 17.16 12.68
N ASP A 522 23.22 18.42 12.35
CA ASP A 522 24.57 19.00 12.33
C ASP A 522 25.04 19.44 13.73
#